data_AF-A0A0C3D400-F1
#
_entry.id   AF-A0A0C3D400-F1
#
_cell.length_a   1.000
_cell.length_b   1.000
_cell.length_c   1.000
_cell.angle_alpha   90.00
_cell.angle_beta   90.00
_cell.angle_gamma   90.00
#
_symmetry.space_group_name_H-M   'P 1'
#
loop_
_entity.id
_entity.type
_entity.pdbx_description
1 polymer ?
#
loop_
_entity_poly.entity_id
_entity_poly.type
_entity_poly.pdbx_seq_one_letter_code
_entity_poly.pdbx_strand_id
1 'polypeptide(L)'
;TCAIPITWFSCTRELFHAAMGVLVGHYNGYKRREILHSNLSDSNIWMRIEAANSACTVPEWQEMEDLSWYPWRSGILGDWGLRQDVSSTSKTRSNDDGFITGTFPFQAAELIQPPVQVPHRLNHDLEAFFWVIWIICVNVNGPFNHHRQW
;
A
#
# COMPACT_ATOMS: atom_id res chain seq x y z
N THR A 1 11.65 10.12 8.19
CA THR A 1 11.25 10.05 6.77
C THR A 1 9.98 10.85 6.61
N CYS A 2 9.94 11.76 5.63
CA CYS A 2 8.71 12.47 5.27
C CYS A 2 8.01 11.71 4.13
N ALA A 3 6.68 11.68 4.15
CA ALA A 3 5.92 11.00 3.12
C ALA A 3 4.53 11.63 2.99
N ILE A 4 3.89 11.40 1.83
CA ILE A 4 2.51 11.77 1.55
C ILE A 4 1.71 10.53 1.16
N PRO A 5 0.37 10.53 1.29
CA PRO A 5 -0.45 9.41 0.83
C PRO A 5 -0.23 9.09 -0.64
N ILE A 6 -0.34 7.82 -1.02
CA ILE A 6 -0.12 7.37 -2.40
C ILE A 6 -1.05 8.04 -3.43
N THR A 7 -2.20 8.56 -3.00
CA THR A 7 -3.17 9.29 -3.84
C THR A 7 -2.64 10.62 -4.37
N TRP A 8 -1.50 11.12 -3.87
CA TRP A 8 -0.84 12.34 -4.33
C TRP A 8 0.12 12.15 -5.53
N PHE A 9 -0.04 11.05 -6.27
CA PHE A 9 0.76 10.80 -7.48
C PHE A 9 0.50 11.91 -8.51
N SER A 10 1.49 12.22 -9.33
CA SER A 10 1.43 13.17 -10.44
C SER A 10 1.00 12.49 -11.74
N CYS A 11 1.31 11.21 -11.92
CA CYS A 11 0.90 10.49 -13.12
C CYS A 11 0.79 9.00 -12.85
N THR A 12 0.19 8.28 -13.79
CA THR A 12 0.10 6.82 -13.75
C THR A 12 1.47 6.16 -13.60
N ARG A 13 2.51 6.69 -14.29
CA ARG A 13 3.89 6.17 -14.18
C ARG A 13 4.45 6.32 -12.76
N GLU A 14 4.16 7.45 -12.10
CA GLU A 14 4.52 7.64 -10.70
C GLU A 14 3.76 6.71 -9.78
N LEU A 15 2.45 6.56 -9.97
CA LEU A 15 1.63 5.63 -9.18
C LEU A 15 2.20 4.21 -9.23
N PHE A 16 2.54 3.71 -10.43
CA PHE A 16 3.15 2.39 -10.58
C PHE A 16 4.55 2.32 -9.98
N HIS A 17 5.38 3.37 -10.11
CA HIS A 17 6.68 3.41 -9.47
C HIS A 17 6.56 3.34 -7.93
N ALA A 18 5.63 4.08 -7.35
CA ALA A 18 5.33 4.03 -5.93
C ALA A 18 4.85 2.63 -5.52
N ALA A 19 3.88 2.08 -6.25
CA ALA A 19 3.35 0.73 -6.05
C ALA A 19 4.46 -0.35 -6.03
N MET A 20 5.42 -0.28 -6.96
CA MET A 20 6.57 -1.19 -6.96
C MET A 20 7.45 -1.05 -5.72
N GLY A 21 7.66 0.18 -5.23
CA GLY A 21 8.38 0.41 -3.97
C GLY A 21 7.71 -0.26 -2.77
N VAL A 22 6.37 -0.21 -2.71
CA VAL A 22 5.57 -0.87 -1.67
C VAL A 22 5.70 -2.39 -1.74
N LEU A 23 5.57 -2.97 -2.94
CA LEU A 23 5.76 -4.41 -3.14
C LEU A 23 7.16 -4.87 -2.76
N VAL A 24 8.19 -4.08 -3.06
CA VAL A 24 9.57 -4.36 -2.62
C VAL A 24 9.66 -4.31 -1.09
N GLY A 25 9.03 -3.31 -0.45
CA GLY A 25 8.95 -3.21 1.01
C GLY A 25 8.26 -4.42 1.64
N HIS A 26 7.11 -4.82 1.10
CA HIS A 26 6.35 -6.00 1.50
C HIS A 26 7.16 -7.28 1.33
N TYR A 27 7.74 -7.50 0.14
CA TYR A 27 8.60 -8.65 -0.15
C TYR A 27 9.79 -8.73 0.80
N ASN A 28 10.42 -7.60 1.14
CA ASN A 28 11.51 -7.57 2.11
C ASN A 28 11.03 -7.93 3.51
N GLY A 29 9.85 -7.47 3.94
CA GLY A 29 9.20 -7.89 5.18
C GLY A 29 8.99 -9.40 5.21
N TYR A 30 8.35 -9.94 4.18
CA TYR A 30 8.08 -11.38 4.09
C TYR A 30 9.37 -12.21 4.04
N LYS A 31 10.30 -11.91 3.13
CA LYS A 31 11.50 -12.74 2.92
C LYS A 31 12.58 -12.60 3.98
N ARG A 32 12.75 -11.42 4.59
CA ARG A 32 13.86 -11.16 5.52
C ARG A 32 13.44 -11.18 6.98
N ARG A 33 12.13 -11.12 7.25
CA ARG A 33 11.58 -11.05 8.60
C ARG A 33 10.46 -12.06 8.84
N GLU A 34 10.03 -12.80 7.82
CA GLU A 34 8.95 -13.81 7.93
C GLU A 34 7.67 -13.20 8.52
N ILE A 35 7.32 -11.99 8.06
CA ILE A 35 6.10 -11.29 8.48
C ILE A 35 5.16 -11.04 7.30
N LEU A 36 3.87 -11.15 7.58
CA LEU A 36 2.78 -10.66 6.74
C LEU A 36 2.31 -9.32 7.29
N HIS A 37 1.84 -8.43 6.42
CA HIS A 37 1.41 -7.09 6.82
C HIS A 37 0.01 -7.09 7.46
N SER A 38 -0.94 -7.81 6.85
CA SER A 38 -2.31 -8.02 7.34
C SER A 38 -3.17 -6.75 7.52
N ASN A 39 -2.71 -5.61 7.01
CA ASN A 39 -3.41 -4.32 7.10
C ASN A 39 -3.01 -3.38 5.94
N LEU A 40 -2.94 -3.94 4.73
CA LEU A 40 -2.69 -3.14 3.53
C LEU A 40 -3.93 -2.30 3.22
N SER A 41 -3.73 -1.00 3.08
CA SER A 41 -4.75 0.00 2.76
C SER A 41 -4.10 1.21 2.11
N ASP A 42 -4.91 2.08 1.51
CA ASP A 42 -4.46 3.38 0.99
C ASP A 42 -3.95 4.32 2.10
N SER A 43 -4.41 4.16 3.35
CA SER A 43 -3.89 4.90 4.52
C SER A 43 -2.49 4.45 4.98
N ASN A 44 -2.09 3.23 4.62
CA ASN A 44 -0.83 2.62 5.05
C ASN A 44 0.24 2.62 3.96
N ILE A 45 -0.10 3.16 2.79
CA ILE A 45 0.79 3.27 1.64
C ILE A 45 1.08 4.75 1.32
N TRP A 46 2.36 5.07 1.29
CA TRP A 46 2.85 6.44 1.21
C TRP A 46 3.89 6.59 0.09
N MET A 47 4.12 7.80 -0.39
CA MET A 47 5.23 8.14 -1.27
C MET A 47 6.26 8.96 -0.50
N ARG A 48 7.53 8.58 -0.62
CA ARG A 48 8.64 9.29 0.02
C ARG A 48 8.78 10.70 -0.57
N ILE A 49 8.91 11.69 0.30
CA ILE A 49 9.32 13.05 -0.07
C ILE A 49 10.61 13.42 0.66
N GLU A 50 11.35 14.37 0.12
CA GLU A 50 12.61 14.82 0.72
C GLU A 50 12.39 15.59 2.02
N ALA A 51 11.41 16.51 2.02
CA ALA A 51 11.05 17.33 3.17
C ALA A 51 9.55 17.63 3.18
N ALA A 52 8.99 17.90 4.37
CA ALA A 52 7.59 18.26 4.55
C ALA A 52 7.34 19.74 4.22
N ASN A 53 7.47 20.10 2.94
CA ASN A 53 7.17 21.42 2.41
C ASN A 53 6.42 21.33 1.07
N SER A 54 5.77 22.42 0.66
CA SER A 54 4.93 22.45 -0.54
C SER A 54 5.68 22.10 -1.83
N ALA A 55 6.95 22.48 -1.95
CA ALA A 55 7.78 22.19 -3.12
C ALA A 55 8.06 20.69 -3.29
N CYS A 56 8.04 19.90 -2.20
CA CYS A 56 8.26 18.46 -2.23
C CYS A 56 6.97 17.63 -2.26
N THR A 57 5.81 18.19 -1.86
CA THR A 57 4.53 17.48 -1.80
C THR A 57 3.80 17.48 -3.16
N VAL A 58 3.81 18.63 -3.85
CA VAL A 58 3.20 18.80 -5.17
C VAL A 58 4.30 19.18 -6.15
N PRO A 59 4.83 18.23 -6.94
CA PRO A 59 5.81 18.56 -7.96
C PRO A 59 5.22 19.61 -8.90
N GLU A 60 5.93 20.73 -9.08
CA GLU A 60 5.63 21.67 -10.15
C GLU A 60 5.73 20.91 -11.48
N TRP A 61 4.62 20.83 -12.20
CA TRP A 61 4.64 20.31 -13.55
C TRP A 61 5.54 21.21 -14.37
N GLN A 62 6.67 20.67 -14.79
CA GLN A 62 7.44 21.35 -15.82
C GLN A 62 6.64 21.24 -17.11
N GLU A 63 6.27 22.37 -17.70
CA GLU A 63 5.74 22.46 -19.07
C GLU A 63 6.84 22.03 -20.06
N MET A 64 7.26 20.76 -20.03
CA MET A 64 8.33 20.26 -20.88
C MET A 64 7.80 19.30 -21.95
N GLU A 65 8.38 19.44 -23.13
CA GLU A 65 8.20 18.58 -24.32
C GLU A 65 8.63 17.12 -24.07
N ASP A 66 9.36 16.84 -22.98
CA ASP A 66 9.83 15.50 -22.63
C ASP A 66 8.78 14.70 -21.84
N LEU A 67 7.96 13.95 -22.58
CA LEU A 67 6.98 12.99 -22.05
C LEU A 67 7.60 11.88 -21.17
N SER A 68 8.92 11.73 -21.14
CA SER A 68 9.61 10.72 -20.34
C SER A 68 9.88 11.16 -18.90
N TRP A 69 9.83 12.47 -18.58
CA TRP A 69 10.04 12.94 -17.22
C TRP A 69 8.80 12.75 -16.33
N TYR A 70 9.03 12.30 -15.08
CA TYR A 70 8.05 12.34 -14.00
C TYR A 70 8.76 12.24 -12.63
N PRO A 71 8.13 12.67 -11.53
CA PRO A 71 8.69 12.54 -10.18
C PRO A 71 8.86 11.06 -9.79
N TRP A 72 10.07 10.66 -9.39
CA TRP A 72 10.41 9.29 -8.97
C TRP A 72 10.36 9.12 -7.46
N ARG A 73 9.18 9.26 -6.87
CA ARG A 73 8.98 9.04 -5.43
C ARG A 73 8.69 7.57 -5.16
N SER A 74 9.63 6.89 -4.51
CA SER A 74 9.43 5.50 -4.09
C SER A 74 8.30 5.38 -3.06
N GLY A 75 7.51 4.32 -3.20
CA GLY A 75 6.48 4.00 -2.23
C GLY A 75 7.06 3.40 -0.95
N ILE A 76 6.38 3.66 0.16
CA ILE A 76 6.72 3.20 1.50
C ILE A 76 5.49 2.48 2.05
N LEU A 77 5.73 1.29 2.62
CA LEU A 77 4.75 0.52 3.37
C LEU A 77 4.92 0.81 4.87
N GLY A 78 3.91 1.44 5.47
CA GLY A 78 3.86 1.82 6.87
C GLY A 78 2.90 0.96 7.69
N ASP A 79 2.80 1.24 8.99
CA ASP A 79 1.86 0.60 9.92
C ASP A 79 1.90 -0.95 9.96
N TRP A 80 2.99 -1.46 10.52
CA TRP A 80 3.18 -2.89 10.76
C TRP A 80 2.63 -3.34 12.12
N GLY A 81 1.67 -2.60 12.70
CA GLY A 81 1.12 -2.89 14.03
C GLY A 81 0.29 -4.18 14.09
N LEU A 82 -0.37 -4.53 12.99
CA LEU A 82 -1.18 -5.74 12.82
C LEU A 82 -0.43 -6.85 12.06
N ARG A 83 0.89 -6.74 11.94
CA ARG A 83 1.69 -7.75 11.24
C ARG A 83 1.55 -9.12 11.89
N GLN A 84 1.57 -10.17 11.08
CA GLN A 84 1.58 -11.55 11.57
C GLN A 84 2.94 -12.18 11.34
N ASP A 85 3.48 -12.82 12.38
CA ASP A 85 4.72 -13.59 12.32
C ASP A 85 4.42 -15.00 11.79
N VAL A 86 5.01 -15.34 10.64
CA VAL A 86 4.85 -16.65 9.99
C VAL A 86 6.10 -17.53 10.12
N SER A 87 7.07 -17.12 10.94
CA SER A 87 8.24 -17.95 11.24
C SER A 87 7.82 -19.24 11.94
N SER A 88 8.46 -20.35 11.57
CA SER A 88 8.20 -21.67 12.20
C SER A 88 8.54 -21.69 13.70
N THR A 89 9.32 -20.73 14.17
CA THR A 89 9.75 -20.58 15.57
C THR A 89 8.84 -19.71 16.42
N SER A 90 7.84 -19.06 15.81
CA SER A 90 6.84 -18.26 16.53
C SER A 90 6.03 -19.16 17.48
N LYS A 91 6.34 -19.08 18.78
CA LYS A 91 5.56 -19.73 19.87
C LYS A 91 4.20 -19.06 20.10
N THR A 92 3.99 -17.92 19.47
CA THR A 92 2.74 -17.16 19.44
C THR A 92 2.08 -17.38 18.08
N ARG A 93 1.56 -18.58 17.84
CA ARG A 93 0.29 -18.66 17.09
C ARG A 93 -0.74 -18.03 18.02
N SER A 94 -0.83 -16.70 17.99
CA SER A 94 -1.90 -16.00 18.70
C SER A 94 -3.21 -16.63 18.25
N ASN A 95 -4.06 -17.03 19.20
CA ASN A 95 -5.41 -17.56 19.00
C ASN A 95 -6.37 -16.56 18.30
N ASP A 96 -5.85 -15.59 17.55
CA ASP A 96 -6.57 -14.59 16.77
C ASP A 96 -6.75 -15.01 15.31
N ASP A 97 -6.67 -16.31 15.01
CA ASP A 97 -6.87 -16.95 13.69
C ASP A 97 -8.25 -16.68 13.04
N GLY A 98 -9.05 -15.76 13.60
CA GLY A 98 -10.38 -15.39 13.11
C GLY A 98 -10.79 -13.93 13.35
N PHE A 99 -9.90 -13.05 13.82
CA PHE A 99 -10.22 -11.62 13.80
C PHE A 99 -10.00 -11.09 12.38
N ILE A 100 -11.09 -10.61 11.77
CA ILE A 100 -11.09 -9.76 10.58
C ILE A 100 -10.27 -8.51 10.91
N THR A 101 -8.95 -8.60 10.75
CA THR A 101 -8.01 -7.50 10.88
C THR A 101 -7.74 -6.97 9.49
N GLY A 102 -7.81 -5.64 9.34
CA GLY A 102 -7.71 -4.98 8.05
C GLY A 102 -8.78 -3.92 7.85
N THR A 103 -8.56 -3.08 6.85
CA THR A 103 -9.51 -2.04 6.46
C THR A 103 -10.50 -2.64 5.45
N PHE A 104 -11.79 -2.72 5.82
CA PHE A 104 -12.85 -3.50 5.17
C PHE A 104 -12.89 -3.50 3.61
N PRO A 105 -12.63 -2.40 2.87
CA PRO A 105 -12.60 -2.47 1.39
C PRO A 105 -11.37 -3.18 0.80
N PHE A 106 -10.34 -3.49 1.58
CA PHE A 106 -9.09 -4.08 1.09
C PHE A 106 -8.87 -5.51 1.58
N GLN A 107 -9.78 -6.09 2.36
CA GLN A 107 -9.59 -7.44 2.87
C GLN A 107 -9.78 -8.49 1.77
N ALA A 108 -8.97 -9.53 1.81
CA ALA A 108 -9.05 -10.64 0.86
C ALA A 108 -10.38 -11.38 1.00
N ALA A 109 -10.96 -11.83 -0.13
CA ALA A 109 -12.27 -12.48 -0.18
C ALA A 109 -12.35 -13.72 0.74
N GLU A 110 -11.27 -14.49 0.80
CA GLU A 110 -11.17 -15.69 1.64
C GLU A 110 -11.20 -15.39 3.15
N LEU A 111 -10.77 -14.19 3.57
CA LEU A 111 -10.80 -13.76 4.97
C LEU A 111 -12.19 -13.29 5.41
N ILE A 112 -13.07 -12.93 4.48
CA ILE A 112 -14.41 -12.43 4.77
C ILE A 112 -15.51 -13.47 4.51
N GLN A 113 -15.21 -14.53 3.75
CA GLN A 113 -16.15 -15.59 3.44
C GLN A 113 -16.16 -16.68 4.53
N PRO A 114 -17.34 -17.20 4.92
CA PRO A 114 -17.42 -18.34 5.83
C PRO A 114 -16.80 -19.62 5.22
N PRO A 115 -16.05 -20.41 6.01
CA PRO A 115 -15.67 -20.15 7.41
C PRO A 115 -14.52 -19.13 7.51
N VAL A 116 -14.73 -18.10 8.34
CA VAL A 116 -13.85 -16.91 8.53
C VAL A 116 -12.49 -17.24 9.21
N GLN A 117 -12.17 -18.52 9.40
CA GLN A 117 -11.00 -18.99 10.15
C GLN A 117 -9.90 -19.52 9.23
N VAL A 118 -9.60 -18.76 8.17
CA VAL A 118 -8.47 -19.09 7.30
C VAL A 118 -7.23 -18.34 7.80
N PRO A 119 -6.12 -19.03 8.06
CA PRO A 119 -4.86 -18.37 8.43
C PRO A 119 -4.46 -17.33 7.39
N HIS A 120 -3.95 -16.17 7.84
CA HIS A 120 -3.50 -15.15 6.90
C HIS A 120 -2.29 -15.66 6.10
N ARG A 121 -2.27 -15.37 4.80
CA ARG A 121 -1.25 -15.86 3.87
C ARG A 121 -0.75 -14.72 2.98
N LEU A 122 0.38 -14.97 2.32
CA LEU A 122 0.99 -14.02 1.39
C LEU A 122 -0.01 -13.55 0.31
N ASN A 123 -0.83 -14.45 -0.23
CA ASN A 123 -1.82 -14.09 -1.25
C ASN A 123 -2.88 -13.11 -0.72
N HIS A 124 -3.19 -13.10 0.57
CA HIS A 124 -4.16 -12.16 1.14
C HIS A 124 -3.62 -10.73 1.17
N ASP A 125 -2.33 -10.55 1.50
CA ASP A 125 -1.67 -9.24 1.39
C ASP A 125 -1.61 -8.77 -0.07
N LEU A 126 -1.32 -9.68 -1.02
CA LEU A 126 -1.28 -9.32 -2.44
C LEU A 126 -2.66 -8.96 -2.99
N GLU A 127 -3.72 -9.64 -2.54
CA GLU A 127 -5.09 -9.30 -2.88
C GLU A 127 -5.48 -7.94 -2.29
N ALA A 128 -5.11 -7.66 -1.04
CA ALA A 128 -5.31 -6.34 -0.44
C ALA A 128 -4.59 -5.23 -1.21
N PHE A 129 -3.36 -5.48 -1.65
CA PHE A 129 -2.62 -4.56 -2.50
C PHE A 129 -3.31 -4.31 -3.85
N PHE A 130 -3.86 -5.36 -4.48
CA PHE A 130 -4.66 -5.21 -5.68
C PHE A 130 -5.88 -4.32 -5.44
N TRP A 131 -6.60 -4.53 -4.33
CA TRP A 131 -7.76 -3.70 -3.98
C TRP A 131 -7.40 -2.23 -3.78
N VAL A 132 -6.24 -1.92 -3.18
CA VAL A 132 -5.77 -0.54 -3.06
C VAL A 132 -5.58 0.11 -4.44
N ILE A 133 -4.87 -0.54 -5.35
CA ILE A 133 -4.65 -0.01 -6.71
C ILE A 133 -5.97 0.15 -7.45
N TRP A 134 -6.85 -0.84 -7.36
CA TRP A 134 -8.18 -0.79 -7.98
C TRP A 134 -9.00 0.40 -7.47
N ILE A 135 -9.10 0.57 -6.15
CA ILE A 135 -9.85 1.65 -5.51
C ILE A 135 -9.28 3.02 -5.88
N ILE A 136 -7.96 3.18 -5.93
CA ILE A 136 -7.34 4.41 -6.42
C ILE A 136 -7.75 4.68 -7.86
N CYS A 137 -7.62 3.70 -8.76
CA CYS A 137 -7.98 3.84 -10.18
C CYS A 137 -9.48 4.14 -10.41
N VAL A 138 -10.37 3.67 -9.53
CA VAL A 138 -11.81 3.91 -9.61
C VAL A 138 -12.23 5.24 -8.96
N ASN A 139 -11.54 5.68 -7.90
CA ASN A 139 -11.95 6.85 -7.12
C ASN A 139 -11.15 8.12 -7.43
N VAL A 140 -10.06 8.04 -8.19
CA VAL A 140 -9.21 9.18 -8.50
C VAL A 140 -9.34 9.53 -9.99
N ASN A 141 -9.68 10.79 -10.28
CA ASN A 141 -9.80 11.34 -11.64
C ASN A 141 -8.43 11.67 -12.25
N GLY A 142 -7.45 11.94 -11.40
CA GLY A 142 -6.15 12.39 -11.85
C GLY A 142 -5.23 12.68 -10.67
N PRO A 143 -4.08 13.28 -10.94
CA PRO A 143 -3.08 13.51 -9.91
C PRO A 143 -3.54 14.37 -8.74
N PHE A 144 -2.73 14.41 -7.69
CA PHE A 144 -2.88 15.32 -6.54
C PHE A 144 -4.18 15.13 -5.77
N ASN A 145 -4.54 13.87 -5.52
CA ASN A 145 -5.70 13.54 -4.70
C ASN A 145 -7.03 14.09 -5.27
N HIS A 146 -7.11 14.25 -6.60
CA HIS A 146 -8.34 14.67 -7.26
C HIS A 146 -9.32 13.49 -7.34
N HIS A 147 -10.21 13.40 -6.37
CA HIS A 147 -11.23 12.37 -6.31
C HIS A 147 -12.36 12.58 -7.33
N ARG A 148 -12.98 11.48 -7.77
CA ARG A 148 -14.22 11.53 -8.55
C ARG A 148 -15.35 12.04 -7.66
N GLN A 149 -16.16 12.94 -8.20
CA GLN A 149 -17.44 13.30 -7.60
C GLN A 149 -18.48 12.32 -8.12
N TRP A 150 -19.24 11.71 -7.21
CA TRP A 150 -20.29 10.74 -7.51
C TRP A 150 -21.65 11.34 -7.19
#